data_AF-A0A973DKS1-F1
#
_entry.id   AF-A0A973DKS1-F1
#
_cell.length_a   1.000
_cell.length_b   1.000
_cell.length_c   1.000
_cell.angle_alpha   90.00
_cell.angle_beta   90.00
_cell.angle_gamma   90.00
#
_symmetry.space_group_name_H-M   'P 1'
#
loop_
_entity.id
_entity.type
_entity.pdbx_description
1 polymer ?
#
loop_
_entity_poly.entity_id
_entity_poly.type
_entity_poly.pdbx_seq_one_letter_code
_entity_poly.pdbx_strand_id
1 'polypeptide(L)' 'MPKVGYNEIRTATRSITDYINGYYNKYRPHQFNEGLSPIVAEKGYLNNSNKMASFS' A
#
# COMPACT_ATOMS: atom_id res chain seq x y z
N MET A 1 6.07 6.95 -12.08
CA MET A 1 7.53 6.77 -11.96
C MET A 1 8.16 6.84 -13.35
N PRO A 2 9.33 7.47 -13.52
CA PRO A 2 9.97 7.67 -14.81
C PRO A 2 10.65 6.39 -15.31
N LYS A 3 10.53 6.12 -16.62
CA LYS A 3 11.18 4.96 -17.27
C LYS A 3 12.70 5.06 -17.26
N VAL A 4 13.24 6.27 -17.32
CA VAL A 4 14.68 6.55 -17.39
C VAL A 4 15.32 6.78 -16.02
N GLY A 5 14.57 6.62 -14.93
CA GLY A 5 15.05 6.88 -13.56
C GLY A 5 15.01 8.35 -13.15
N TYR A 6 15.66 8.66 -12.02
CA TYR A 6 15.71 10.00 -11.44
C TYR A 6 17.13 10.55 -11.43
N ASN A 7 17.25 11.83 -11.78
CA ASN A 7 18.53 12.54 -11.76
C ASN A 7 18.89 13.10 -10.37
N GLU A 8 17.90 13.22 -9.48
CA GLU A 8 18.08 13.75 -8.12
C GLU A 8 17.35 12.87 -7.10
N ILE A 9 18.03 12.60 -5.97
CA ILE A 9 17.45 11.85 -4.84
C ILE A 9 16.16 12.52 -4.35
N ARG A 10 16.15 13.85 -4.24
CA ARG A 10 14.97 14.59 -3.77
C ARG A 10 13.73 14.35 -4.64
N THR A 11 13.90 14.30 -5.95
CA THR A 11 12.81 14.02 -6.90
C THR A 11 12.40 12.55 -6.83
N ALA A 12 13.37 11.64 -6.68
CA ALA A 12 13.11 10.22 -6.45
C ALA A 12 12.26 10.00 -5.20
N THR A 13 12.67 10.59 -4.07
CA THR A 13 11.97 10.48 -2.78
C THR A 13 10.52 10.93 -2.91
N ARG A 14 10.29 12.14 -3.45
CA ARG A 14 8.93 12.67 -3.63
C ARG A 14 8.07 11.75 -4.49
N SER A 15 8.56 11.37 -5.67
CA SER A 15 7.75 10.57 -6.59
C SER A 15 7.52 9.13 -6.09
N ILE A 16 8.45 8.55 -5.33
CA ILE A 16 8.24 7.27 -4.63
C ILE A 16 7.18 7.43 -3.55
N THR A 17 7.28 8.46 -2.71
CA THR A 17 6.29 8.73 -1.66
C THR A 17 4.89 8.94 -2.25
N ASP A 18 4.77 9.74 -3.31
CA ASP A 18 3.51 9.99 -4.01
C ASP A 18 2.96 8.70 -4.62
N TYR A 19 3.82 7.86 -5.20
CA TYR A 19 3.41 6.57 -5.75
C TYR A 19 2.90 5.62 -4.65
N ILE A 20 3.61 5.53 -3.52
CA ILE A 20 3.24 4.63 -2.41
C ILE A 20 1.90 5.08 -1.80
N ASN A 21 1.82 6.35 -1.40
CA ASN A 21 0.66 6.90 -0.70
C ASN A 21 -0.54 7.15 -1.61
N GLY A 22 -0.28 7.48 -2.87
CA GLY A 22 -1.31 7.76 -3.87
C GLY A 22 -1.84 6.49 -4.49
N TYR A 23 -1.00 5.77 -5.24
CA TYR A 23 -1.45 4.65 -6.07
C TYR A 23 -1.31 3.29 -5.39
N TYR A 24 -0.12 2.96 -4.89
CA TYR A 24 0.19 1.63 -4.39
C TYR A 24 -0.77 1.22 -3.27
N ASN A 25 -0.84 2.00 -2.20
CA ASN A 25 -1.64 1.66 -1.02
C ASN A 25 -3.15 1.63 -1.32
N LYS A 26 -3.62 2.54 -2.17
CA LYS A 26 -5.06 2.77 -2.38
C LYS A 26 -5.66 1.91 -3.49
N TYR A 27 -4.92 1.69 -4.58
CA TYR A 27 -5.51 1.18 -5.82
C TYR A 27 -4.79 -0.02 -6.41
N ARG A 28 -3.51 -0.24 -6.13
CA ARG A 28 -2.75 -1.31 -6.80
C ARG A 28 -3.31 -2.69 -6.42
N PRO A 29 -3.82 -3.48 -7.38
CA PRO A 29 -4.22 -4.86 -7.11
C PRO A 29 -3.01 -5.70 -6.74
N HIS A 30 -3.13 -6.53 -5.70
CA HIS A 30 -2.04 -7.36 -5.23
C HIS A 30 -2.44 -8.84 -5.21
N GLN A 31 -1.69 -9.71 -5.91
CA GLN A 31 -2.03 -11.13 -6.03
C GLN A 31 -2.11 -11.83 -4.68
N PHE A 32 -1.20 -11.52 -3.75
CA PHE A 32 -1.23 -12.08 -2.39
C PHE A 32 -2.42 -11.57 -1.57
N ASN A 33 -3.02 -10.43 -1.95
CA ASN A 33 -4.20 -9.88 -1.30
C ASN A 33 -5.47 -10.20 -2.11
N GLU A 34 -5.44 -11.27 -2.91
CA GLU A 34 -6.57 -11.68 -3.76
C GLU A 34 -7.04 -10.58 -4.74
N GLY A 35 -6.11 -9.74 -5.17
CA GLY A 35 -6.40 -8.61 -6.06
C GLY A 35 -6.87 -7.34 -5.32
N LEU A 36 -7.04 -7.38 -4.00
CA LEU A 36 -7.34 -6.19 -3.20
C LEU A 36 -6.15 -5.24 -3.13
N SER A 37 -6.43 -3.95 -2.97
CA SER A 37 -5.40 -2.97 -2.64
C SER A 37 -4.90 -3.17 -1.21
N PRO A 38 -3.65 -2.76 -0.91
CA PRO A 38 -3.05 -2.91 0.41
C PRO A 38 -3.94 -2.41 1.55
N ILE A 39 -4.50 -1.20 1.43
CA ILE A 39 -5.32 -0.61 2.51
C ILE A 39 -6.59 -1.41 2.79
N VAL A 40 -7.18 -2.03 1.76
CA VAL A 40 -8.39 -2.84 1.92
C VAL A 40 -8.06 -4.16 2.61
N ALA A 41 -6.95 -4.80 2.21
CA ALA A 41 -6.47 -6.02 2.83
C ALA A 41 -6.10 -5.80 4.32
N GLU A 42 -5.38 -4.72 4.63
CA GLU A 42 -5.04 -4.34 6.00
C GLU A 42 -6.27 -4.11 6.87
N LYS A 43 -7.31 -3.44 6.34
CA LYS A 43 -8.57 -3.24 7.06
C LYS A 43 -9.25 -4.57 7.39
N GLY A 44 -9.26 -5.51 6.44
CA GLY A 44 -9.77 -6.86 6.67
C GLY A 44 -9.01 -7.59 7.78
N TYR A 45 -7.67 -7.56 7.71
CA TYR A 45 -6.79 -8.14 8.72
C TYR A 45 -7.05 -7.55 10.11
N LEU A 46 -7.07 -6.22 10.23
CA LEU A 46 -7.25 -5.54 11.51
C LEU A 46 -8.60 -5.87 12.15
N ASN A 47 -9.67 -5.88 11.35
CA ASN A 47 -11.00 -6.25 11.85
C ASN A 47 -11.02 -7.68 12.40
N ASN A 48 -10.38 -8.62 11.70
CA ASN A 48 -10.29 -10.00 12.17
C ASN A 48 -9.47 -10.11 13.46
N SER A 49 -8.32 -9.44 13.53
CA SER A 49 -7.46 -9.42 14.71
C SER A 49 -8.18 -8.85 15.93
N ASN A 50 -8.89 -7.72 15.76
CA ASN A 50 -9.67 -7.10 16.84
C ASN A 50 -10.81 -8.00 17.31
N LYS A 51 -11.49 -8.66 16.37
CA LYS A 51 -12.53 -9.64 16.69
C LYS A 51 -11.96 -10.78 17.55
N MET A 52 -10.80 -11.34 17.18
CA MET A 52 -10.15 -12.41 17.97
C MET A 52 -9.71 -11.95 19.35
N ALA A 53 -9.14 -10.75 19.45
CA ALA A 53 -8.73 -10.18 20.73
C ALA A 53 -9.92 -9.95 21.68
N SER A 54 -11.10 -9.62 21.15
CA SER A 54 -12.31 -9.38 21.96
C SER A 54 -12.97 -10.64 22.53
N PHE A 55 -12.56 -11.82 22.08
CA PHE A 55 -13.04 -13.10 22.64
C PHE A 55 -12.16 -13.64 23.77
N SER A 56 -11.12 -12.88 24.17
CA SER A 56 -10.27 -13.17 25.33
C SER A 56 -10.76 -12.44 26.58
#